data_AF-A0A534YPF5-F1
#
_entry.id   AF-A0A534YPF5-F1
#
_cell.length_a   1.000
_cell.length_b   1.000
_cell.length_c   1.000
_cell.angle_alpha   90.00
_cell.angle_beta   90.00
_cell.angle_gamma   90.00
#
_symmetry.space_group_name_H-M   'P 1'
#
loop_
_entity.id
_entity.type
_entity.pdbx_description
1 polymer ?
#
loop_
_entity_poly.entity_id
_entity_poly.type
_entity_poly.pdbx_seq_one_letter_code
_entity_poly.pdbx_strand_id
1 'polypeptide(L)'
;MSDPEQRALQLAQEHPGSAELLRFAAGLLKAQGSLRAPELGTVAAAARPVLEYCARSGPPELGADARKMLADGGTFDGRIRAYWETGEFDYLARAALQPYARMLRETGQSPDRRVLGTCVFCGSEAWIASRRIPPGPGTGEGSLRMLHCALCAFTWQVGRIRCPSCGEEDPDKLPSFTAPPHTGVRVEACESCKTYVKSIDLSLDARRVPEIDELVSLSMDLWATEQGYARMEPGLAGL
;
A
#
# COMPACT_ATOMS: atom_id res chain seq x y z
N MET A 1 -9.41 -5.64 14.44
CA MET A 1 -8.74 -5.73 13.12
C MET A 1 -7.75 -6.86 13.21
N SER A 2 -7.67 -7.72 12.20
CA SER A 2 -6.67 -8.78 12.15
C SER A 2 -5.27 -8.17 12.08
N ASP A 3 -4.31 -8.77 12.76
CA ASP A 3 -2.89 -8.40 12.63
C ASP A 3 -2.41 -8.67 11.19
N PRO A 4 -1.87 -7.66 10.47
CA PRO A 4 -1.41 -7.82 9.09
C PRO A 4 -0.37 -8.93 8.91
N GLU A 5 0.56 -9.13 9.86
CA GLU A 5 1.57 -10.19 9.80
C GLU A 5 0.89 -11.56 9.86
N GLN A 6 0.04 -11.80 10.86
CA GLN A 6 -0.72 -13.04 10.97
C GLN A 6 -1.63 -13.30 9.76
N ARG A 7 -2.28 -12.26 9.22
CA ARG A 7 -3.13 -12.37 8.03
C ARG A 7 -2.32 -12.83 6.81
N ALA A 8 -1.14 -12.27 6.61
CA ALA A 8 -0.25 -12.65 5.51
C ALA A 8 0.20 -14.12 5.63
N LEU A 9 0.58 -14.56 6.83
CA LEU A 9 0.97 -15.94 7.09
C LEU A 9 -0.19 -16.94 6.89
N GLN A 10 -1.41 -16.56 7.28
CA GLN A 10 -2.60 -17.35 7.04
C GLN A 10 -2.85 -17.52 5.53
N LEU A 11 -2.91 -16.41 4.79
CA LEU A 11 -3.14 -16.45 3.35
C LEU A 11 -2.04 -17.23 2.61
N ALA A 12 -0.80 -17.21 3.10
CA ALA A 12 0.29 -17.98 2.50
C ALA A 12 0.08 -19.51 2.60
N GLN A 13 -0.73 -19.99 3.55
CA GLN A 13 -1.12 -21.39 3.66
C GLN A 13 -2.30 -21.72 2.74
N GLU A 14 -3.23 -20.76 2.58
CA GLU A 14 -4.46 -20.91 1.79
C GLU A 14 -4.23 -20.75 0.29
N HIS A 15 -3.21 -19.98 -0.12
CA HIS A 15 -2.96 -19.61 -1.51
C HIS A 15 -1.52 -19.93 -1.96
N PRO A 16 -1.23 -21.18 -2.38
CA PRO A 16 0.13 -21.61 -2.77
C PRO A 16 0.78 -20.74 -3.85
N GLY A 17 -0.01 -20.23 -4.81
CA GLY A 17 0.48 -19.40 -5.91
C GLY A 17 0.98 -18.01 -5.50
N SER A 18 0.64 -17.53 -4.30
CA SER A 18 1.08 -16.24 -3.75
C SER A 18 1.86 -16.40 -2.44
N ALA A 19 2.15 -17.64 -2.03
CA ALA A 19 2.70 -17.93 -0.71
C ALA A 19 4.08 -17.29 -0.47
N GLU A 20 4.95 -17.25 -1.47
CA GLU A 20 6.26 -16.62 -1.36
C GLU A 20 6.13 -15.12 -1.10
N LEU A 21 5.31 -14.43 -1.90
CA LEU A 21 5.05 -13.00 -1.74
C LEU A 21 4.38 -12.69 -0.39
N LEU A 22 3.42 -13.50 0.04
CA LEU A 22 2.74 -13.32 1.33
C LEU A 22 3.69 -13.53 2.51
N ARG A 23 4.59 -14.52 2.46
CA ARG A 23 5.65 -14.70 3.47
C ARG A 23 6.65 -13.56 3.46
N PHE A 24 6.97 -13.03 2.27
CA PHE A 24 7.81 -11.85 2.12
C PHE A 24 7.15 -10.63 2.79
N ALA A 25 5.86 -10.38 2.51
CA ALA A 25 5.09 -9.31 3.15
C ALA A 25 5.05 -9.46 4.68
N ALA A 26 4.80 -10.67 5.19
CA ALA A 26 4.80 -10.95 6.63
C ALA A 26 6.14 -10.60 7.29
N GLY A 27 7.26 -11.05 6.71
CA GLY A 27 8.58 -10.77 7.28
C GLY A 27 9.00 -9.31 7.13
N LEU A 28 8.54 -8.61 6.08
CA LEU A 28 8.75 -7.17 5.93
C LEU A 28 8.01 -6.39 7.02
N LEU A 29 6.74 -6.71 7.27
CA LEU A 29 5.94 -6.13 8.35
C LEU A 29 6.60 -6.36 9.72
N LYS A 30 7.13 -7.58 9.95
CA LYS A 30 7.87 -7.90 11.17
C LYS A 30 9.14 -7.05 11.32
N ALA A 31 9.91 -6.89 10.25
CA ALA A 31 11.12 -6.06 10.24
C ALA A 31 10.79 -4.57 10.46
N GLN A 32 9.67 -4.10 9.92
CA GLN A 32 9.13 -2.77 10.19
C GLN A 32 8.68 -2.60 11.65
N GLY A 33 8.13 -3.64 12.25
CA GLY A 33 7.64 -3.64 13.63
C GLY A 33 8.72 -3.34 14.68
N SER A 34 10.01 -3.56 14.37
CA SER A 34 11.14 -3.22 15.23
C SER A 34 11.74 -1.83 14.97
N LEU A 35 11.37 -1.16 13.87
CA LEU A 35 11.91 0.14 13.50
C LEU A 35 11.36 1.24 14.42
N ARG A 36 12.24 1.98 15.07
CA ARG A 36 11.90 3.17 15.88
C ARG A 36 12.82 4.32 15.47
N ALA A 37 12.22 5.41 15.02
CA ALA A 37 12.93 6.62 14.59
C ALA A 37 12.15 7.84 15.09
N PRO A 38 12.67 8.63 16.04
CA PRO A 38 11.98 9.82 16.53
C PRO A 38 11.95 10.95 15.48
N GLU A 39 12.93 10.98 14.58
CA GLU A 39 13.13 12.05 13.60
C GLU A 39 13.44 11.47 12.22
N LEU A 40 13.08 12.20 11.15
CA LEU A 40 13.33 11.78 9.76
C LEU A 40 14.79 11.40 9.52
N GLY A 41 15.74 12.20 10.03
CA GLY A 41 17.18 11.96 9.87
C GLY A 41 17.70 10.68 10.57
N THR A 42 16.90 10.07 11.44
CA THR A 42 17.25 8.81 12.13
C THR A 42 16.67 7.57 11.46
N VAL A 43 15.77 7.74 10.47
CA VAL A 43 15.07 6.64 9.79
C VAL A 43 16.05 5.71 9.07
N ALA A 44 17.03 6.26 8.34
CA ALA A 44 18.00 5.46 7.59
C ALA A 44 18.80 4.52 8.51
N ALA A 45 19.24 5.01 9.67
CA ALA A 45 19.96 4.21 10.66
C ALA A 45 19.05 3.13 11.30
N ALA A 46 17.79 3.49 11.61
CA ALA A 46 16.82 2.58 12.18
C ALA A 46 16.33 1.50 11.20
N ALA A 47 16.50 1.71 9.89
CA ALA A 47 16.03 0.82 8.83
C ALA A 47 16.88 -0.42 8.59
N ARG A 48 17.99 -0.62 9.32
CA ARG A 48 18.87 -1.80 9.14
C ARG A 48 18.11 -3.14 9.14
N PRO A 49 17.16 -3.43 10.06
CA PRO A 49 16.41 -4.68 10.03
C PRO A 49 15.58 -4.87 8.76
N VAL A 50 15.03 -3.79 8.21
CA VAL A 50 14.28 -3.80 6.93
C VAL A 50 15.24 -4.13 5.78
N LEU A 51 16.38 -3.45 5.71
CA LEU A 51 17.39 -3.70 4.67
C LEU A 51 17.94 -5.12 4.74
N GLU A 52 18.28 -5.63 5.94
CA GLU A 52 18.77 -7.00 6.13
C GLU A 52 17.72 -8.04 5.72
N TYR A 53 16.44 -7.77 6.00
CA TYR A 53 15.35 -8.64 5.60
C TYR A 53 15.19 -8.67 4.07
N CYS A 54 15.12 -7.51 3.43
CA CYS A 54 15.04 -7.37 1.96
C CYS A 54 16.26 -7.99 1.27
N ALA A 55 17.46 -7.78 1.80
CA ALA A 55 18.71 -8.34 1.28
C ALA A 55 18.71 -9.88 1.28
N ARG A 56 18.06 -10.50 2.27
CA ARG A 56 18.03 -11.96 2.44
C ARG A 56 16.84 -12.62 1.75
N SER A 57 15.68 -11.98 1.77
CA SER A 57 14.40 -12.62 1.45
C SER A 57 13.63 -11.93 0.32
N GLY A 58 14.09 -10.76 -0.13
CA GLY A 58 13.47 -10.04 -1.23
C GLY A 58 13.78 -10.67 -2.59
N PRO A 59 12.99 -10.35 -3.63
CA PRO A 59 13.31 -10.71 -5.01
C PRO A 59 14.74 -10.28 -5.40
N PRO A 60 15.37 -10.92 -6.41
CA PRO A 60 16.79 -10.72 -6.71
C PRO A 60 17.25 -9.26 -6.81
N GLU A 61 16.47 -8.42 -7.51
CA GLU A 61 16.75 -6.99 -7.69
C GLU A 61 16.64 -6.21 -6.39
N LEU A 62 15.55 -6.39 -5.64
CA LEU A 62 15.35 -5.76 -4.34
C LEU A 62 16.42 -6.19 -3.33
N GLY A 63 16.78 -7.47 -3.33
CA GLY A 63 17.82 -8.00 -2.46
C GLY A 63 19.21 -7.44 -2.80
N ALA A 64 19.53 -7.27 -4.08
CA ALA A 64 20.78 -6.64 -4.52
C ALA A 64 20.83 -5.16 -4.12
N ASP A 65 19.74 -4.43 -4.31
CA ASP A 65 19.61 -3.03 -3.92
C ASP A 65 19.77 -2.85 -2.40
N ALA A 66 19.12 -3.69 -1.60
CA ALA A 66 19.23 -3.66 -0.15
C ALA A 66 20.65 -3.97 0.35
N ARG A 67 21.35 -4.93 -0.28
CA ARG A 67 22.78 -5.21 0.04
C ARG A 67 23.68 -4.02 -0.27
N LYS A 68 23.42 -3.30 -1.36
CA LYS A 68 24.14 -2.07 -1.69
C LYS A 68 23.93 -1.01 -0.61
N MET A 69 22.69 -0.78 -0.19
CA MET A 69 22.39 0.18 0.89
C MET A 69 23.01 -0.18 2.24
N LEU A 70 23.19 -1.47 2.53
CA LEU A 70 23.89 -1.94 3.73
C LEU A 70 25.41 -1.71 3.67
N ALA A 71 26.00 -1.77 2.47
CA ALA A 71 27.44 -1.58 2.26
C ALA A 71 27.82 -0.09 2.20
N ASP A 72 26.98 0.74 1.58
CA ASP A 72 27.26 2.14 1.28
C ASP A 72 26.79 3.06 2.44
N GLY A 73 27.48 2.99 3.60
CA GLY A 73 27.15 3.56 4.92
C GLY A 73 26.80 5.07 5.03
N GLY A 74 25.85 5.55 4.23
CA GLY A 74 25.36 6.92 4.16
C GLY A 74 24.44 7.22 2.96
N THR A 75 24.45 6.41 1.90
CA THR A 75 23.65 6.70 0.68
C THR A 75 22.15 6.51 0.87
N PHE A 76 21.75 5.67 1.83
CA PHE A 76 20.34 5.40 2.08
C PHE A 76 19.59 6.62 2.65
N ASP A 77 20.26 7.49 3.42
CA ASP A 77 19.67 8.75 3.90
C ASP A 77 19.22 9.64 2.73
N GLY A 78 20.00 9.68 1.65
CA GLY A 78 19.63 10.41 0.43
C GLY A 78 18.35 9.90 -0.22
N ARG A 79 18.16 8.57 -0.27
CA ARG A 79 16.93 7.95 -0.81
C ARG A 79 15.72 8.22 0.09
N ILE A 80 15.92 8.16 1.40
CA ILE A 80 14.90 8.49 2.39
C ILE A 80 14.42 9.94 2.21
N ARG A 81 15.35 10.90 2.11
CA ARG A 81 15.01 12.31 1.88
C ARG A 81 14.35 12.53 0.54
N ALA A 82 14.89 11.96 -0.54
CA ALA A 82 14.34 12.08 -1.88
C ALA A 82 12.88 11.59 -1.93
N TYR A 83 12.59 10.41 -1.38
CA TYR A 83 11.22 9.91 -1.26
C TYR A 83 10.34 10.85 -0.41
N TRP A 84 10.86 11.31 0.74
CA TRP A 84 10.12 12.18 1.64
C TRP A 84 9.73 13.51 0.99
N GLU A 85 10.63 14.10 0.20
CA GLU A 85 10.46 15.42 -0.40
C GLU A 85 9.68 15.39 -1.72
N THR A 86 9.94 14.40 -2.57
CA THR A 86 9.39 14.35 -3.94
C THR A 86 8.19 13.42 -4.08
N GLY A 87 8.11 12.37 -3.25
CA GLY A 87 7.14 11.29 -3.42
C GLY A 87 7.47 10.35 -4.59
N GLU A 88 8.62 10.50 -5.25
CA GLU A 88 9.06 9.54 -6.27
C GLU A 88 9.23 8.15 -5.65
N PHE A 89 8.66 7.14 -6.32
CA PHE A 89 8.57 5.80 -5.76
C PHE A 89 9.94 5.16 -5.56
N ASP A 90 10.20 4.74 -4.33
CA ASP A 90 11.36 3.95 -3.95
C ASP A 90 10.93 2.90 -2.92
N TYR A 91 11.08 1.62 -3.27
CA TYR A 91 10.57 0.52 -2.46
C TYR A 91 11.20 0.49 -1.06
N LEU A 92 12.53 0.59 -0.97
CA LEU A 92 13.25 0.49 0.29
C LEU A 92 13.01 1.74 1.15
N ALA A 93 13.02 2.93 0.54
CA ALA A 93 12.75 4.16 1.26
C ALA A 93 11.32 4.18 1.82
N ARG A 94 10.31 3.79 1.02
CA ARG A 94 8.93 3.67 1.48
C ARG A 94 8.80 2.65 2.61
N ALA A 95 9.40 1.46 2.46
CA ALA A 95 9.37 0.43 3.49
C ALA A 95 9.99 0.90 4.82
N ALA A 96 11.07 1.68 4.76
CA ALA A 96 11.70 2.27 5.94
C ALA A 96 10.89 3.43 6.55
N LEU A 97 10.21 4.23 5.72
CA LEU A 97 9.44 5.40 6.15
C LEU A 97 8.03 5.07 6.64
N GLN A 98 7.44 3.96 6.25
CA GLN A 98 6.09 3.56 6.66
C GLN A 98 5.92 3.52 8.21
N PRO A 99 6.82 2.93 9.02
CA PRO A 99 6.71 2.99 10.48
C PRO A 99 6.84 4.42 11.03
N TYR A 100 7.75 5.22 10.48
CA TYR A 100 7.94 6.62 10.88
C TYR A 100 6.68 7.45 10.60
N ALA A 101 6.14 7.39 9.38
CA ALA A 101 4.94 8.12 9.01
C ALA A 101 3.69 7.67 9.79
N ARG A 102 3.57 6.37 10.11
CA ARG A 102 2.52 5.84 11.00
C ARG A 102 2.63 6.40 12.41
N MET A 103 3.85 6.46 12.96
CA MET A 103 4.11 7.06 14.27
C MET A 103 3.71 8.54 14.31
N LEU A 104 4.07 9.34 13.29
CA LEU A 104 3.68 10.76 13.23
C LEU A 104 2.15 10.90 13.26
N ARG A 105 1.43 10.09 12.47
CA ARG A 105 -0.04 10.06 12.46
C ARG A 105 -0.61 9.73 13.84
N GLU A 106 -0.11 8.67 14.47
CA GLU A 106 -0.61 8.17 15.76
C GLU A 106 -0.33 9.14 16.92
N THR A 107 0.75 9.91 16.82
CA THR A 107 1.13 10.91 17.82
C THR A 107 0.61 12.32 17.50
N GLY A 108 -0.11 12.50 16.38
CA GLY A 108 -0.64 13.80 15.96
C GLY A 108 0.43 14.81 15.52
N GLN A 109 1.64 14.34 15.21
CA GLN A 109 2.72 15.20 14.72
C GLN A 109 2.52 15.50 13.23
N SER A 110 2.73 16.75 12.84
CA SER A 110 2.72 17.13 11.44
C SER A 110 3.86 16.43 10.70
N PRO A 111 3.62 15.82 9.54
CA PRO A 111 4.69 15.20 8.74
C PRO A 111 5.59 16.22 8.05
N ASP A 112 5.24 17.51 8.00
CA ASP A 112 6.02 18.55 7.30
C ASP A 112 6.49 18.09 5.90
N ARG A 113 5.58 17.46 5.15
CA ARG A 113 5.78 17.03 3.75
C ARG A 113 5.04 17.96 2.81
N ARG A 114 5.66 18.26 1.67
CA ARG A 114 5.12 19.11 0.60
C ARG A 114 4.59 18.34 -0.60
N VAL A 115 4.60 17.00 -0.54
CA VAL A 115 4.05 16.13 -1.59
C VAL A 115 2.53 16.33 -1.66
N LEU A 116 1.99 16.49 -2.86
CA LEU A 116 0.58 16.78 -3.13
C LEU A 116 -0.16 15.56 -3.69
N GLY A 117 -0.11 14.43 -2.99
CA GLY A 117 -0.91 13.25 -3.30
C GLY A 117 -2.27 13.24 -2.59
N THR A 118 -2.98 12.11 -2.68
CA THR A 118 -4.36 12.00 -2.20
C THR A 118 -4.53 11.93 -0.68
N CYS A 119 -3.50 11.57 0.09
CA CYS A 119 -3.59 11.48 1.55
C CYS A 119 -3.54 12.87 2.22
N VAL A 120 -4.63 13.25 2.88
CA VAL A 120 -4.75 14.54 3.61
C VAL A 120 -3.86 14.66 4.85
N PHE A 121 -3.21 13.58 5.30
CA PHE A 121 -2.28 13.61 6.41
C PHE A 121 -0.84 13.83 5.95
N CYS A 122 -0.30 12.92 5.11
CA CYS A 122 1.13 12.92 4.74
C CYS A 122 1.41 13.25 3.27
N GLY A 123 0.38 13.51 2.46
CA GLY A 123 0.52 13.84 1.05
C GLY A 123 0.95 12.68 0.14
N SER A 124 1.06 11.44 0.62
CA SER A 124 1.31 10.29 -0.27
C SER A 124 0.05 9.80 -0.95
N GLU A 125 0.20 8.99 -1.99
CA GLU A 125 -0.92 8.33 -2.65
C GLU A 125 -1.53 7.18 -1.85
N ALA A 126 -2.74 6.79 -2.25
CA ALA A 126 -3.39 5.57 -1.78
C ALA A 126 -2.99 4.38 -2.66
N TRP A 127 -2.52 3.29 -2.06
CA TRP A 127 -2.19 2.05 -2.78
C TRP A 127 -3.35 1.06 -2.89
N ILE A 128 -4.38 1.21 -2.06
CA ILE A 128 -5.50 0.28 -1.96
C ILE A 128 -6.76 1.00 -1.48
N ALA A 129 -7.90 0.54 -1.97
CA ALA A 129 -9.22 0.91 -1.50
C ALA A 129 -9.87 -0.24 -0.73
N SER A 130 -10.86 0.08 0.11
CA SER A 130 -11.75 -0.92 0.67
C SER A 130 -13.20 -0.49 0.61
N ARG A 131 -14.09 -1.48 0.50
CA ARG A 131 -15.54 -1.30 0.50
C ARG A 131 -16.10 -1.92 1.76
N ARG A 132 -16.90 -1.18 2.53
CA ARG A 132 -17.55 -1.69 3.75
C ARG A 132 -18.97 -1.17 3.89
N ILE A 133 -19.83 -1.93 4.54
CA ILE A 133 -21.17 -1.45 4.91
C ILE A 133 -21.02 -0.67 6.24
N PRO A 134 -21.52 0.57 6.35
CA PRO A 134 -21.47 1.29 7.61
C PRO A 134 -22.27 0.55 8.70
N PRO A 135 -21.80 0.53 9.96
CA PRO A 135 -22.60 0.02 11.05
C PRO A 135 -23.74 1.00 11.39
N GLY A 136 -24.98 0.52 11.38
CA GLY A 136 -26.15 1.24 11.90
C GLY A 136 -27.38 1.22 10.99
N PRO A 137 -28.60 1.10 11.53
CA PRO A 137 -29.84 1.19 10.75
C PRO A 137 -30.01 2.60 10.16
N GLY A 138 -30.40 2.70 8.89
CA GLY A 138 -30.76 3.97 8.25
C GLY A 138 -29.60 4.81 7.70
N THR A 139 -28.35 4.34 7.78
CA THR A 139 -27.27 4.87 6.92
C THR A 139 -27.48 4.26 5.54
N GLY A 140 -27.69 5.10 4.52
CA GLY A 140 -28.22 4.68 3.21
C GLY A 140 -27.56 3.43 2.61
N GLU A 141 -28.31 2.72 1.75
CA GLU A 141 -28.07 1.39 1.16
C GLU A 141 -26.79 1.24 0.29
N GLY A 142 -25.67 1.84 0.68
CA GLY A 142 -24.43 1.87 -0.10
C GLY A 142 -23.19 1.54 0.71
N SER A 143 -22.33 0.68 0.16
CA SER A 143 -20.99 0.46 0.70
C SER A 143 -20.18 1.76 0.70
N LEU A 144 -19.58 2.13 1.83
CA LEU A 144 -18.55 3.17 1.92
C LEU A 144 -17.32 2.72 1.16
N ARG A 145 -16.74 3.65 0.37
CA ARG A 145 -15.46 3.48 -0.30
C ARG A 145 -14.38 4.24 0.47
N MET A 146 -13.42 3.51 0.98
CA MET A 146 -12.31 4.03 1.78
C MET A 146 -11.00 3.88 1.00
N LEU A 147 -10.11 4.85 1.08
CA LEU A 147 -8.74 4.78 0.58
C LEU A 147 -7.78 4.59 1.75
N HIS A 148 -6.68 3.87 1.53
CA HIS A 148 -5.64 3.65 2.52
C HIS A 148 -4.32 4.19 2.00
N CYS A 149 -3.70 5.09 2.75
CA CYS A 149 -2.43 5.70 2.38
C CYS A 149 -1.31 4.65 2.36
N ALA A 150 -0.52 4.66 1.30
CA ALA A 150 0.61 3.73 1.14
C ALA A 150 1.78 4.01 2.10
N LEU A 151 1.81 5.18 2.75
CA LEU A 151 2.90 5.58 3.64
C LEU A 151 2.48 5.57 5.12
N CYS A 152 1.53 6.43 5.49
CA CYS A 152 1.13 6.61 6.90
C CYS A 152 -0.04 5.74 7.35
N ALA A 153 -0.60 4.89 6.46
CA ALA A 153 -1.80 4.09 6.70
C ALA A 153 -3.03 4.90 7.17
N PHE A 154 -3.08 6.22 6.94
CA PHE A 154 -4.30 6.99 7.14
C PHE A 154 -5.39 6.49 6.20
N THR A 155 -6.63 6.40 6.71
CA THR A 155 -7.78 5.91 5.95
C THR A 155 -8.83 7.01 5.87
N TRP A 156 -9.32 7.31 4.67
CA TRP A 156 -10.33 8.34 4.45
C TRP A 156 -11.37 7.90 3.44
N GLN A 157 -12.56 8.49 3.53
CA GLN A 157 -13.66 8.22 2.61
C GLN A 157 -13.46 9.01 1.32
N VAL A 158 -13.78 8.37 0.20
CA VAL A 158 -13.88 9.02 -1.11
C VAL A 158 -15.28 8.80 -1.69
N GLY A 159 -15.71 9.68 -2.59
CA GLY A 159 -16.93 9.50 -3.37
C GLY A 159 -16.96 8.14 -4.08
N ARG A 160 -18.14 7.52 -4.13
CA ARG A 160 -18.32 6.21 -4.79
C ARG A 160 -18.07 6.29 -6.29
N ILE A 161 -18.52 7.37 -6.91
CA ILE A 161 -18.34 7.68 -8.34
C ILE A 161 -17.36 8.84 -8.42
N ARG A 162 -16.08 8.56 -8.21
CA ARG A 162 -15.00 9.54 -8.30
C ARG A 162 -13.66 8.86 -8.54
N CYS A 163 -12.88 9.27 -9.53
CA CYS A 163 -11.49 8.87 -9.65
C CYS A 163 -10.68 9.53 -8.51
N PRO A 164 -9.98 8.77 -7.66
CA PRO A 164 -9.18 9.38 -6.60
C PRO A 164 -7.96 10.13 -7.14
N SER A 165 -7.48 9.81 -8.35
CA SER A 165 -6.30 10.45 -8.97
C SER A 165 -6.66 11.78 -9.63
N CYS A 166 -7.51 11.76 -10.67
CA CYS A 166 -7.81 12.97 -11.46
C CYS A 166 -9.13 13.66 -11.11
N GLY A 167 -9.95 13.04 -10.25
CA GLY A 167 -11.25 13.60 -9.86
C GLY A 167 -12.38 13.43 -10.88
N GLU A 168 -12.24 12.58 -11.91
CA GLU A 168 -13.33 12.22 -12.83
C GLU A 168 -14.57 11.71 -12.06
N GLU A 169 -15.77 12.18 -12.43
CA GLU A 169 -17.04 11.85 -11.76
C GLU A 169 -18.08 11.26 -12.73
N ASP A 170 -17.75 11.10 -14.01
CA ASP A 170 -18.56 10.41 -15.00
C ASP A 170 -18.50 8.88 -14.79
N PRO A 171 -19.61 8.21 -14.39
CA PRO A 171 -19.61 6.77 -14.14
C PRO A 171 -19.27 5.93 -15.38
N ASP A 172 -19.55 6.41 -16.59
CA ASP A 172 -19.24 5.70 -17.83
C ASP A 172 -17.73 5.64 -18.10
N LYS A 173 -16.96 6.53 -17.46
CA LYS A 173 -15.49 6.58 -17.51
C LYS A 173 -14.81 5.97 -16.30
N LEU A 174 -15.58 5.37 -15.38
CA LEU A 174 -15.07 4.75 -14.16
C LEU A 174 -15.39 3.25 -14.15
N PRO A 175 -14.90 2.49 -15.15
CA PRO A 175 -15.20 1.07 -15.24
C PRO A 175 -14.54 0.32 -14.09
N SER A 176 -15.02 -0.89 -13.90
CA SER A 176 -14.47 -1.76 -12.90
C SER A 176 -14.46 -3.20 -13.34
N PHE A 177 -13.48 -3.93 -12.84
CA PHE A 177 -13.23 -5.28 -13.30
C PHE A 177 -13.11 -6.22 -12.11
N THR A 178 -13.74 -7.38 -12.23
CA THR A 178 -13.71 -8.47 -11.27
C THR A 178 -13.31 -9.75 -12.01
N ALA A 179 -12.80 -10.72 -11.27
CA ALA A 179 -12.47 -12.03 -11.81
C ALA A 179 -13.08 -13.11 -10.90
N PRO A 180 -13.73 -14.17 -11.44
CA PRO A 180 -14.33 -15.23 -10.63
C PRO A 180 -13.37 -15.87 -9.59
N PRO A 181 -12.07 -16.06 -9.87
CA PRO A 181 -11.12 -16.57 -8.86
C PRO A 181 -10.87 -15.63 -7.68
N HIS A 182 -11.14 -14.33 -7.82
CA HIS A 182 -10.77 -13.27 -6.86
C HIS A 182 -12.00 -12.59 -6.25
N THR A 183 -12.86 -13.40 -5.62
CA THR A 183 -14.11 -12.91 -5.02
C THR A 183 -13.89 -11.79 -4.01
N GLY A 184 -14.55 -10.66 -4.25
CA GLY A 184 -14.46 -9.47 -3.42
C GLY A 184 -13.26 -8.57 -3.70
N VAL A 185 -12.44 -8.88 -4.72
CA VAL A 185 -11.43 -7.96 -5.26
C VAL A 185 -11.98 -7.32 -6.52
N ARG A 186 -11.73 -6.01 -6.68
CA ARG A 186 -12.11 -5.22 -7.86
C ARG A 186 -10.94 -4.34 -8.27
N VAL A 187 -10.67 -4.25 -9.56
CA VAL A 187 -9.89 -3.15 -10.15
C VAL A 187 -10.86 -2.02 -10.42
N GLU A 188 -10.65 -0.87 -9.79
CA GLU A 188 -11.42 0.36 -10.02
C GLU A 188 -10.58 1.29 -10.88
N ALA A 189 -10.93 1.44 -12.16
CA ALA A 189 -10.13 2.14 -13.15
C ALA A 189 -10.77 3.47 -13.58
N CYS A 190 -9.99 4.30 -14.26
CA CYS A 190 -10.42 5.58 -14.80
C CYS A 190 -9.97 5.70 -16.26
N GLU A 191 -10.93 5.89 -17.16
CA GLU A 191 -10.65 6.08 -18.59
C GLU A 191 -9.97 7.43 -18.88
N SER A 192 -10.25 8.45 -18.06
CA SER A 192 -9.74 9.82 -18.25
C SER A 192 -8.25 9.97 -17.92
N CYS A 193 -7.74 9.29 -16.90
CA CYS A 193 -6.32 9.36 -16.51
C CYS A 193 -5.56 8.04 -16.65
N LYS A 194 -6.25 6.97 -17.08
CA LYS A 194 -5.68 5.62 -17.21
C LYS A 194 -5.03 5.11 -15.92
N THR A 195 -5.54 5.52 -14.76
CA THR A 195 -5.10 5.04 -13.46
C THR A 195 -6.10 4.06 -12.87
N TYR A 196 -5.64 3.05 -12.13
CA TYR A 196 -6.49 2.18 -11.33
C TYR A 196 -6.05 2.07 -9.85
N VAL A 197 -6.99 1.68 -9.01
CA VAL A 197 -6.74 1.23 -7.62
C VAL A 197 -7.48 -0.08 -7.37
N LYS A 198 -6.84 -1.05 -6.71
CA LYS A 198 -7.54 -2.27 -6.28
C LYS A 198 -8.38 -2.00 -5.05
N SER A 199 -9.51 -2.69 -4.94
CA SER A 199 -10.52 -2.46 -3.91
C SER A 199 -10.97 -3.78 -3.29
N ILE A 200 -10.81 -3.89 -1.97
CA ILE A 200 -11.14 -5.10 -1.20
C ILE A 200 -12.50 -4.95 -0.52
N ASP A 201 -13.39 -5.89 -0.78
CA ASP A 201 -14.70 -5.96 -0.12
C ASP A 201 -14.57 -6.54 1.29
N LEU A 202 -14.77 -5.67 2.29
CA LEU A 202 -14.76 -6.02 3.71
C LEU A 202 -16.13 -6.47 4.20
N SER A 203 -17.19 -6.35 3.40
CA SER A 203 -18.51 -6.88 3.76
C SER A 203 -18.59 -8.41 3.65
N LEU A 204 -17.72 -9.00 2.82
CA LEU A 204 -17.64 -10.46 2.65
C LEU A 204 -16.87 -11.16 3.77
N ASP A 205 -15.82 -10.52 4.28
CA ASP A 205 -15.05 -11.00 5.42
C ASP A 205 -14.37 -9.81 6.12
N ALA A 206 -14.84 -9.50 7.32
CA ALA A 206 -14.33 -8.38 8.13
C ALA A 206 -12.90 -8.62 8.66
N ARG A 207 -12.34 -9.83 8.51
CA ARG A 207 -10.96 -10.17 8.91
C ARG A 207 -9.94 -9.78 7.86
N ARG A 208 -10.36 -9.42 6.65
CA ARG A 208 -9.47 -9.01 5.56
C ARG A 208 -8.69 -7.75 5.94
N VAL A 209 -7.42 -7.72 5.57
CA VAL A 209 -6.51 -6.58 5.68
C VAL A 209 -6.23 -6.13 4.25
N PRO A 210 -6.82 -5.03 3.74
CA PRO A 210 -6.81 -4.70 2.32
C PRO A 210 -5.43 -4.76 1.65
N GLU A 211 -4.41 -4.20 2.31
CA GLU A 211 -3.03 -4.15 1.84
C GLU A 211 -2.32 -5.52 1.78
N ILE A 212 -2.88 -6.55 2.44
CA ILE A 212 -2.36 -7.93 2.44
C ILE A 212 -3.21 -8.83 1.55
N ASP A 213 -4.53 -8.75 1.71
CA ASP A 213 -5.48 -9.56 0.96
C ASP A 213 -5.43 -9.28 -0.55
N GLU A 214 -4.98 -8.09 -0.97
CA GLU A 214 -4.77 -7.79 -2.38
C GLU A 214 -3.70 -8.69 -3.05
N LEU A 215 -2.73 -9.21 -2.28
CA LEU A 215 -1.59 -9.98 -2.81
C LEU A 215 -1.98 -11.34 -3.39
N VAL A 216 -3.18 -11.84 -3.08
CA VAL A 216 -3.73 -13.06 -3.68
C VAL A 216 -4.20 -12.86 -5.12
N SER A 217 -4.27 -11.59 -5.56
CA SER A 217 -4.91 -11.17 -6.82
C SER A 217 -3.97 -10.45 -7.79
N LEU A 218 -2.66 -10.72 -7.74
CA LEU A 218 -1.66 -10.07 -8.62
C LEU A 218 -1.98 -10.20 -10.11
N SER A 219 -2.65 -11.28 -10.53
CA SER A 219 -3.08 -11.44 -11.91
C SER A 219 -4.03 -10.35 -12.38
N MET A 220 -4.77 -9.69 -11.46
CA MET A 220 -5.60 -8.54 -11.79
C MET A 220 -4.77 -7.28 -12.07
N ASP A 221 -3.61 -7.08 -11.41
CA ASP A 221 -2.69 -5.97 -11.69
C ASP A 221 -2.02 -6.14 -13.05
N LEU A 222 -1.58 -7.37 -13.36
CA LEU A 222 -1.01 -7.72 -14.66
C LEU A 222 -2.03 -7.45 -15.77
N TRP A 223 -3.25 -7.95 -15.62
CA TRP A 223 -4.33 -7.70 -16.57
C TRP A 223 -4.61 -6.19 -16.73
N ALA A 224 -4.67 -5.42 -15.64
CA ALA A 224 -4.92 -3.97 -15.72
C ALA A 224 -3.81 -3.24 -16.47
N THR A 225 -2.55 -3.65 -16.26
CA THR A 225 -1.38 -3.13 -16.98
C THR A 225 -1.48 -3.45 -18.48
N GLU A 226 -1.87 -4.68 -18.84
CA GLU A 226 -2.11 -5.08 -20.24
C GLU A 226 -3.23 -4.29 -20.91
N GLN A 227 -4.22 -3.83 -20.14
CA GLN A 227 -5.28 -2.93 -20.65
C GLN A 227 -4.82 -1.46 -20.75
N GLY A 228 -3.56 -1.15 -20.43
CA GLY A 228 -3.01 0.20 -20.51
C GLY A 228 -3.31 1.08 -19.29
N TYR A 229 -3.68 0.49 -18.15
CA TYR A 229 -3.83 1.21 -16.89
C TYR A 229 -2.53 1.19 -16.08
N ALA A 230 -2.22 2.30 -15.42
CA ALA A 230 -1.18 2.39 -14.41
C ALA A 230 -1.78 2.31 -13.01
N ARG A 231 -1.13 1.60 -12.09
CA ARG A 231 -1.57 1.60 -10.69
C ARG A 231 -1.31 2.96 -10.07
N MET A 232 -2.25 3.46 -9.28
CA MET A 232 -2.13 4.76 -8.58
C MET A 232 -0.84 4.85 -7.74
N GLU A 233 -0.52 3.77 -7.03
CA GLU A 233 0.65 3.66 -6.17
C GLU A 233 0.98 2.16 -6.04
N PRO A 234 2.24 1.75 -6.24
CA PRO A 234 2.61 0.34 -6.20
C PRO A 234 2.28 -0.33 -4.86
N GLY A 235 1.82 -1.58 -4.89
CA GLY A 235 1.52 -2.37 -3.69
C GLY A 235 2.77 -2.91 -2.99
N LEU A 236 2.60 -3.85 -2.05
CA LEU A 236 3.73 -4.59 -1.44
C LEU A 236 4.47 -5.48 -2.45
N ALA A 237 3.81 -5.85 -3.55
CA ALA A 237 4.40 -6.59 -4.66
C ALA A 237 5.35 -5.75 -5.53
N GLY A 238 5.37 -4.42 -5.36
CA GLY A 238 6.14 -3.51 -6.21
C GLY A 238 5.50 -3.22 -7.58
N LEU A 239 4.25 -3.67 -7.79
CA LEU A 239 3.39 -3.40 -8.94
C LEU A 239 2.24 -2.47 -8.55
#